data_AF-A0A085ZP26-F1
#
_entry.id   AF-A0A085ZP26-F1
#
_cell.length_a   1.000
_cell.length_b   1.000
_cell.length_c   1.000
_cell.angle_alpha   90.00
_cell.angle_beta   90.00
_cell.angle_gamma   90.00
#
_symmetry.space_group_name_H-M   'P 1'
#
loop_
_entity.id
_entity.type
_entity.pdbx_description
1 polymer ?
#
loop_
_entity_poly.entity_id
_entity_poly.type
_entity_poly.pdbx_seq_one_letter_code
_entity_poly.pdbx_strand_id
1 'polypeptide(L)'
;MNIWKQLAEETDGVFTEGYSWNSDSTTIEYKNWKIILDNYTVWSGKYSNDVTRVITPITLIDNFKFEIYTETTIRKIENFFGGQDIKIGNPDFDNLFTIKSNNEFKIKSVLKNKELQSILKDQKDVNIQISDYKGIWGEKLPENTFELSYYINGKVDHLKTLNSLISLFKIMLDELSNINLIVK
;
A
#
# COMPACT_ATOMS: atom_id res chain seq x y z
N MET A 1 14.54 11.09 18.57
CA MET A 1 14.36 9.63 18.66
C MET A 1 13.83 9.16 17.33
N ASN A 2 14.34 8.07 16.77
CA ASN A 2 13.99 7.61 15.41
C ASN A 2 12.57 7.01 15.40
N ILE A 3 11.68 7.52 14.53
CA ILE A 3 10.28 7.08 14.45
C ILE A 3 10.15 5.58 14.13
N TRP A 4 11.05 5.04 13.31
CA TRP A 4 11.06 3.63 12.93
C TRP A 4 11.48 2.72 14.08
N LYS A 5 12.39 3.20 14.92
CA LYS A 5 12.77 2.48 16.14
C LYS A 5 11.61 2.44 17.13
N GLN A 6 10.92 3.57 17.32
CA GLN A 6 9.72 3.63 18.16
C GLN A 6 8.61 2.71 17.64
N LEU A 7 8.37 2.72 16.32
CA LEU A 7 7.38 1.86 15.71
C LEU A 7 7.72 0.38 15.91
N ALA A 8 8.98 0.00 15.75
CA ALA A 8 9.44 -1.37 16.02
C ALA A 8 9.18 -1.78 17.48
N GLU A 9 9.49 -0.91 18.44
CA GLU A 9 9.24 -1.15 19.87
C GLU A 9 7.74 -1.27 20.19
N GLU A 10 6.87 -0.47 19.57
CA GLU A 10 5.42 -0.51 19.80
C GLU A 10 4.74 -1.75 19.18
N THR A 11 5.29 -2.26 18.09
CA THR A 11 4.65 -3.30 17.26
C THR A 11 5.28 -4.69 17.41
N ASP A 12 6.23 -4.85 18.33
CA ASP A 12 7.13 -6.01 18.41
C ASP A 12 7.80 -6.33 17.05
N GLY A 13 8.07 -5.27 16.28
CA GLY A 13 8.69 -5.33 14.96
C GLY A 13 10.21 -5.30 15.01
N VAL A 14 10.83 -5.42 13.83
CA VAL A 14 12.28 -5.35 13.66
C VAL A 14 12.66 -4.02 13.05
N PHE A 15 13.42 -3.21 13.80
CA PHE A 15 14.08 -2.02 13.28
C PHE A 15 15.31 -2.41 12.46
N THR A 16 15.43 -1.86 11.25
CA THR A 16 16.63 -1.97 10.42
C THR A 16 17.16 -0.57 10.15
N GLU A 17 18.41 -0.33 10.55
CA GLU A 17 19.12 0.92 10.24
C GLU A 17 19.41 0.98 8.73
N GLY A 18 19.10 2.13 8.13
CA GLY A 18 19.38 2.41 6.75
C GLY A 18 20.87 2.63 6.50
N TYR A 19 21.34 2.20 5.33
CA TYR A 19 22.71 2.50 4.87
C TYR A 19 22.68 3.09 3.46
N SER A 20 23.44 4.17 3.26
CA SER A 20 23.59 4.86 1.98
C SER A 20 22.27 5.36 1.38
N TRP A 21 21.75 4.69 0.36
CA TRP A 21 20.50 5.06 -0.34
C TRP A 21 19.26 4.39 0.25
N ASN A 22 19.43 3.47 1.20
CA ASN A 22 18.33 2.83 1.92
C ASN A 22 18.05 3.63 3.19
N SER A 23 16.78 3.92 3.44
CA SER A 23 16.35 4.57 4.67
C SER A 23 16.21 3.56 5.81
N ASP A 24 16.12 4.10 7.02
CA ASP A 24 15.65 3.34 8.18
C ASP A 24 14.26 2.77 7.92
N SER A 25 14.01 1.57 8.45
CA SER A 25 12.75 0.87 8.26
C SER A 25 12.32 0.07 9.47
N THR A 26 11.04 -0.29 9.48
CA THR A 26 10.43 -1.22 10.43
C THR A 26 9.78 -2.35 9.67
N THR A 27 10.12 -3.59 10.01
CA THR A 27 9.45 -4.79 9.47
C THR A 27 8.58 -5.42 10.55
N ILE A 28 7.33 -5.72 10.21
CA ILE A 28 6.35 -6.35 11.10
C ILE A 28 5.91 -7.67 10.48
N GLU A 29 6.06 -8.75 11.24
CA GLU A 29 5.55 -10.06 10.85
C GLU A 29 4.04 -10.10 11.12
N TYR A 30 3.26 -10.43 10.09
CA TYR A 30 1.83 -10.63 10.21
C TYR A 30 1.43 -11.92 9.49
N LYS A 31 1.13 -12.96 10.28
CA LYS A 31 0.91 -14.32 9.79
C LYS A 31 2.13 -14.77 8.98
N ASN A 32 1.99 -14.92 7.66
CA ASN A 32 3.07 -15.35 6.77
C ASN A 32 3.61 -14.19 5.89
N TRP A 33 3.17 -12.96 6.15
CA TRP A 33 3.55 -11.78 5.40
C TRP A 33 4.40 -10.83 6.22
N LYS A 34 5.24 -10.06 5.52
CA LYS A 34 6.07 -9.00 6.11
C LYS A 34 5.56 -7.66 5.65
N ILE A 35 5.08 -6.86 6.60
CA ILE A 35 4.70 -5.47 6.37
C ILE A 35 5.93 -4.61 6.66
N ILE A 36 6.45 -3.93 5.64
CA ILE A 36 7.66 -3.13 5.73
C ILE A 36 7.28 -1.66 5.57
N LEU A 37 7.69 -0.82 6.52
CA LEU A 37 7.49 0.61 6.48
C LEU A 37 8.84 1.32 6.41
N ASP A 38 8.96 2.26 5.48
CA ASP A 38 10.18 3.05 5.29
C ASP A 38 9.88 4.43 4.70
N ASN A 39 10.90 5.30 4.66
CA ASN A 39 10.87 6.49 3.82
C ASN A 39 11.59 6.20 2.51
N TYR A 40 11.14 6.78 1.40
CA TYR A 40 11.81 6.57 0.12
C TYR A 40 11.87 7.88 -0.65
N THR A 41 12.98 8.12 -1.34
CA THR A 41 13.15 9.32 -2.16
C THR A 41 12.92 8.97 -3.62
N VAL A 42 11.84 9.50 -4.19
CA VAL A 42 11.51 9.39 -5.61
C VAL A 42 12.25 10.48 -6.38
N TRP A 43 13.14 10.08 -7.29
CA TRP A 43 13.88 11.00 -8.15
C TRP A 43 13.20 11.15 -9.52
N SER A 44 13.01 12.39 -9.94
CA SER A 44 12.50 12.75 -11.27
C SER A 44 13.40 13.82 -11.89
N GLY A 45 14.45 13.36 -12.57
CA GLY A 45 15.47 14.24 -13.13
C GLY A 45 16.23 14.98 -12.03
N LYS A 46 16.06 16.30 -11.94
CA LYS A 46 16.71 17.16 -10.94
C LYS A 46 15.90 17.33 -9.65
N TYR A 47 14.68 16.79 -9.59
CA TYR A 47 13.79 16.93 -8.46
C TYR A 47 13.70 15.63 -7.68
N SER A 48 13.60 15.72 -6.37
CA SER A 48 13.38 14.59 -5.47
C SER A 48 12.18 14.86 -4.58
N ASN A 49 11.34 13.86 -4.38
CA ASN A 49 10.26 13.91 -3.42
C ASN A 49 10.42 12.76 -2.43
N ASP A 50 10.39 13.06 -1.14
CA ASP A 50 10.31 12.04 -0.10
C ASP A 50 8.87 11.55 0.01
N VAL A 51 8.71 10.23 0.13
CA VAL A 51 7.44 9.57 0.40
C VAL A 51 7.60 8.60 1.56
N THR A 52 6.55 8.46 2.35
CA THR A 52 6.44 7.35 3.30
C THR A 52 5.81 6.19 2.57
N ARG A 53 6.40 5.01 2.68
CA ARG A 53 5.96 3.82 1.99
C ARG A 53 5.65 2.70 2.97
N VAL A 54 4.58 1.97 2.68
CA VAL A 54 4.29 0.67 3.30
C VAL A 54 4.21 -0.34 2.18
N ILE A 55 4.95 -1.45 2.29
CA ILE A 55 4.93 -2.53 1.29
C ILE A 55 4.77 -3.89 1.94
N THR A 56 4.20 -4.80 1.17
CA THR A 56 4.17 -6.22 1.49
C THR A 56 4.36 -7.01 0.20
N PRO A 57 5.46 -7.76 0.07
CA PRO A 57 5.61 -8.74 -1.00
C PRO A 57 4.52 -9.81 -0.87
N ILE A 58 3.84 -10.09 -1.97
CA ILE A 58 2.76 -11.07 -2.02
C ILE A 58 2.90 -11.96 -3.26
N THR A 59 2.44 -13.21 -3.13
CA THR A 59 2.27 -14.12 -4.26
C THR A 59 0.79 -14.22 -4.57
N LEU A 60 0.40 -13.77 -5.76
CA LEU A 60 -0.98 -13.90 -6.21
C LEU A 60 -1.19 -15.21 -6.96
N ILE A 61 -2.41 -15.75 -6.83
CA ILE A 61 -2.87 -16.94 -7.55
C ILE A 61 -3.20 -16.60 -9.02
N ASP A 62 -3.47 -15.33 -9.32
CA ASP A 62 -3.66 -14.80 -10.66
C ASP A 62 -3.05 -13.40 -10.81
N ASN A 63 -3.36 -12.69 -11.89
CA ASN A 63 -2.79 -11.37 -12.18
C ASN A 63 -3.63 -10.20 -11.64
N PHE A 64 -4.37 -10.37 -10.54
CA PHE A 64 -5.18 -9.31 -9.95
C PHE A 64 -4.36 -8.06 -9.63
N LYS A 65 -4.77 -6.92 -10.17
CA LYS A 65 -4.15 -5.61 -9.92
C LYS A 65 -5.23 -4.60 -9.64
N PHE A 66 -4.93 -3.65 -8.77
CA PHE A 66 -5.78 -2.50 -8.52
C PHE A 66 -4.95 -1.29 -8.10
N GLU A 67 -5.58 -0.13 -8.18
CA GLU A 67 -5.10 1.14 -7.63
C GLU A 67 -6.31 1.86 -7.01
N ILE A 68 -6.18 2.32 -5.77
CA ILE A 68 -7.15 3.20 -5.12
C ILE A 68 -6.38 4.44 -4.71
N TYR A 69 -6.85 5.61 -5.16
CA TYR A 69 -6.14 6.85 -4.87
C TYR A 69 -7.05 8.07 -4.73
N THR A 70 -6.53 9.09 -4.05
CA THR A 70 -7.07 10.45 -4.02
C THR A 70 -6.44 11.33 -5.12
N GLU A 71 -7.15 12.35 -5.60
CA GLU A 71 -6.65 13.21 -6.70
C GLU A 71 -5.28 13.86 -6.44
N THR A 72 -4.94 14.09 -5.17
CA THR A 72 -3.72 14.80 -4.75
C THR A 72 -2.46 13.93 -4.68
N THR A 73 -2.55 12.62 -4.91
CA THR A 73 -1.45 11.69 -4.62
C THR A 73 -0.48 11.53 -5.79
N ILE A 74 0.84 11.44 -5.49
CA ILE A 74 1.85 11.09 -6.50
C ILE A 74 1.60 9.65 -6.94
N ARG A 75 1.53 9.41 -8.25
CA ARG A 75 1.30 8.09 -8.81
C ARG A 75 1.94 7.92 -10.18
N LYS A 76 2.22 6.68 -10.55
CA LYS A 76 2.46 6.28 -11.93
C LYS A 76 1.11 5.87 -12.51
N ILE A 77 0.76 6.41 -13.68
CA ILE A 77 -0.47 6.01 -14.36
C ILE A 77 -0.32 4.54 -14.76
N GLU A 78 -0.98 3.66 -14.02
CA GLU A 78 -1.13 2.26 -14.42
C GLU A 78 -2.15 2.16 -15.56
N ASN A 79 -1.75 1.50 -16.64
CA ASN A 79 -2.62 1.26 -17.78
C ASN A 79 -3.47 0.01 -17.53
N PHE A 80 -4.56 0.19 -16.78
CA PHE A 80 -5.65 -0.79 -16.77
C PHE A 80 -6.38 -0.70 -18.11
N PHE A 81 -5.97 -1.49 -19.10
CA PHE A 81 -6.60 -1.53 -20.43
C PHE A 81 -8.12 -1.69 -20.30
N GLY A 82 -8.88 -0.66 -20.71
CA GLY A 82 -10.35 -0.66 -20.72
C GLY A 82 -11.05 -0.28 -19.40
N GLY A 83 -10.33 0.06 -18.32
CA GLY A 83 -10.94 0.35 -17.03
C GLY A 83 -11.54 1.75 -16.95
N GLN A 84 -12.88 1.84 -16.85
CA GLN A 84 -13.54 3.02 -16.27
C GLN A 84 -13.31 3.01 -14.75
N ASP A 85 -13.48 4.17 -14.11
CA ASP A 85 -13.43 4.27 -12.66
C ASP A 85 -14.54 3.41 -12.03
N ILE A 86 -14.15 2.52 -11.12
CA ILE A 86 -15.05 1.59 -10.45
C ILE A 86 -15.76 2.31 -9.31
N LYS A 87 -17.07 2.08 -9.18
CA LYS A 87 -17.89 2.55 -8.06
C LYS A 87 -18.33 1.37 -7.21
N ILE A 88 -18.07 1.39 -5.91
CA ILE A 88 -18.42 0.31 -4.98
C ILE A 88 -19.86 0.42 -4.43
N GLY A 89 -20.57 1.49 -4.78
CA GLY A 89 -21.97 1.70 -4.37
C GLY A 89 -22.10 2.37 -3.00
N ASN A 90 -21.03 3.00 -2.52
CA ASN A 90 -21.04 3.83 -1.31
C ASN A 90 -20.64 5.25 -1.71
N PRO A 91 -21.60 6.19 -1.89
CA PRO A 91 -21.31 7.54 -2.36
C PRO A 91 -20.23 8.27 -1.57
N ASP A 92 -20.19 8.11 -0.24
CA ASP A 92 -19.18 8.75 0.62
C ASP A 92 -17.77 8.26 0.31
N PHE A 93 -17.62 7.00 -0.10
CA PHE A 93 -16.33 6.42 -0.50
C PHE A 93 -16.03 6.74 -1.96
N ASP A 94 -17.01 6.55 -2.82
CA ASP A 94 -16.93 6.70 -4.27
C ASP A 94 -16.66 8.15 -4.71
N ASN A 95 -16.98 9.14 -3.88
CA ASN A 95 -16.67 10.55 -4.12
C ASN A 95 -15.26 10.94 -3.67
N LEU A 96 -14.68 10.20 -2.72
CA LEU A 96 -13.34 10.50 -2.18
C LEU A 96 -12.24 9.82 -2.98
N PHE A 97 -12.51 8.63 -3.52
CA PHE A 97 -11.49 7.80 -4.15
C PHE A 97 -11.82 7.48 -5.59
N THR A 98 -10.79 7.52 -6.44
CA THR A 98 -10.80 6.82 -7.72
C THR A 98 -10.32 5.40 -7.51
N ILE A 99 -11.02 4.43 -8.10
CA ILE A 99 -10.70 3.01 -8.01
C ILE A 99 -10.51 2.48 -9.42
N LYS A 100 -9.37 1.83 -9.67
CA LYS A 100 -9.09 1.14 -10.92
C LYS A 100 -8.66 -0.28 -10.62
N SER A 101 -9.10 -1.22 -11.45
CA SER A 101 -8.71 -2.63 -11.32
C SER A 101 -8.94 -3.36 -12.63
N ASN A 102 -8.19 -4.44 -12.85
CA ASN A 102 -8.48 -5.40 -13.93
C ASN A 102 -9.60 -6.40 -13.57
N ASN A 103 -10.14 -6.36 -12.36
CA ASN A 103 -11.27 -7.20 -11.96
C ASN A 103 -12.18 -6.48 -10.95
N GLU A 104 -13.29 -5.92 -11.46
CA GLU A 104 -14.26 -5.16 -10.68
C GLU A 104 -14.87 -5.97 -9.52
N PHE A 105 -15.21 -7.24 -9.75
CA PHE A 105 -15.85 -8.08 -8.74
C PHE A 105 -14.94 -8.32 -7.54
N LYS A 106 -13.65 -8.59 -7.77
CA LYS A 106 -12.66 -8.82 -6.72
C LYS A 106 -12.41 -7.57 -5.89
N ILE A 107 -12.15 -6.43 -6.52
CA ILE A 107 -11.90 -5.19 -5.78
C ILE A 107 -13.13 -4.75 -4.98
N LYS A 108 -14.34 -4.92 -5.54
CA LYS A 108 -15.59 -4.69 -4.79
C LYS A 108 -15.71 -5.63 -3.60
N SER A 109 -15.30 -6.88 -3.72
CA SER A 109 -15.37 -7.86 -2.64
C SER A 109 -14.42 -7.49 -1.50
N VAL A 110 -13.17 -7.13 -1.79
CA VAL A 110 -12.21 -6.61 -0.79
C VAL A 110 -12.76 -5.35 -0.11
N LEU A 111 -13.30 -4.42 -0.89
CA LEU A 111 -13.84 -3.17 -0.38
C LEU A 111 -15.21 -3.30 0.30
N LYS A 112 -15.78 -4.51 0.48
CA LYS A 112 -16.99 -4.68 1.34
C LYS A 112 -16.68 -4.44 2.82
N ASN A 113 -15.44 -4.64 3.24
CA ASN A 113 -15.03 -4.46 4.63
C ASN A 113 -15.17 -2.98 5.03
N LYS A 114 -16.06 -2.71 6.01
CA LYS A 114 -16.38 -1.35 6.46
C LYS A 114 -15.27 -0.71 7.29
N GLU A 115 -14.50 -1.52 8.01
CA GLU A 115 -13.33 -1.04 8.75
C GLU A 115 -12.23 -0.59 7.79
N LEU A 116 -11.97 -1.38 6.74
CA LEU A 116 -11.09 -1.00 5.65
C LEU A 116 -11.49 0.33 5.01
N GLN A 117 -12.79 0.48 4.67
CA GLN A 117 -13.31 1.74 4.14
C GLN A 117 -13.13 2.91 5.12
N SER A 118 -13.32 2.68 6.41
CA SER A 118 -13.16 3.71 7.44
C SER A 118 -11.71 4.18 7.52
N ILE A 119 -10.77 3.24 7.63
CA ILE A 119 -9.34 3.56 7.76
C ILE A 119 -8.85 4.33 6.54
N LEU A 120 -9.26 3.92 5.33
CA LEU A 120 -8.91 4.64 4.10
C LEU A 120 -9.44 6.09 4.11
N LYS A 121 -10.69 6.30 4.52
CA LYS A 121 -11.29 7.65 4.60
C LYS A 121 -10.63 8.55 5.65
N ASP A 122 -10.07 7.96 6.71
CA ASP A 122 -9.39 8.70 7.76
C ASP A 122 -7.95 9.11 7.36
N GLN A 123 -7.42 8.56 6.26
CA GLN A 123 -6.12 8.99 5.74
C GLN A 123 -6.24 10.29 4.95
N LYS A 124 -5.26 11.17 5.13
CA LYS A 124 -5.20 12.47 4.44
C LYS A 124 -4.93 12.34 2.94
N ASP A 125 -4.16 11.34 2.56
CA ASP A 125 -3.68 11.10 1.21
C ASP A 125 -3.61 9.59 1.01
N VAL A 126 -4.27 9.06 -0.01
CA VAL A 126 -4.34 7.61 -0.28
C VAL A 126 -3.76 7.34 -1.65
N ASN A 127 -2.78 6.45 -1.70
CA ASN A 127 -2.44 5.68 -2.90
C ASN A 127 -2.08 4.28 -2.43
N ILE A 128 -3.00 3.33 -2.65
CA ILE A 128 -2.79 1.91 -2.37
C ILE A 128 -2.99 1.10 -3.64
N GLN A 129 -2.13 0.12 -3.87
CA GLN A 129 -2.14 -0.63 -5.12
C GLN A 129 -1.53 -2.03 -4.97
N ILE A 130 -1.83 -2.89 -5.95
CA ILE A 130 -1.06 -4.10 -6.23
C ILE A 130 -0.41 -3.98 -7.60
N SER A 131 0.92 -4.12 -7.66
CA SER A 131 1.72 -4.04 -8.89
C SER A 131 2.69 -5.22 -9.02
N ASP A 132 3.08 -5.52 -10.26
CA ASP A 132 4.17 -6.46 -10.62
C ASP A 132 5.51 -5.73 -10.82
N TYR A 133 5.62 -4.49 -10.35
CA TYR A 133 6.86 -3.74 -10.26
C TYR A 133 7.22 -3.52 -8.79
N LYS A 134 8.52 -3.43 -8.52
CA LYS A 134 9.01 -2.94 -7.23
C LYS A 134 8.51 -1.52 -7.03
N GLY A 135 8.05 -1.17 -5.83
CA GLY A 135 7.41 0.11 -5.56
C GLY A 135 8.17 1.35 -6.06
N ILE A 136 7.43 2.44 -6.29
CA ILE A 136 7.87 3.79 -6.70
C ILE A 136 9.14 3.96 -7.58
N TRP A 137 9.40 3.30 -8.70
CA TRP A 137 8.72 2.34 -9.56
C TRP A 137 9.87 1.62 -10.27
N GLY A 138 10.52 0.73 -9.51
CA GLY A 138 11.76 0.10 -9.89
C GLY A 138 11.60 -0.91 -11.03
N GLU A 139 12.44 -1.94 -10.99
CA GLU A 139 12.37 -3.03 -11.96
C GLU A 139 11.10 -3.88 -11.79
N LYS A 140 10.77 -4.62 -12.85
CA LYS A 140 9.70 -5.59 -12.85
C LYS A 140 10.06 -6.75 -11.90
N LEU A 141 9.09 -7.19 -11.11
CA LEU A 141 9.24 -8.32 -10.19
C LEU A 141 9.27 -9.66 -10.95
N PRO A 142 9.83 -10.71 -10.34
CA PRO A 142 9.75 -12.08 -10.88
C PRO A 142 8.31 -12.53 -11.13
N GLU A 143 8.15 -13.57 -11.94
CA GLU A 143 6.83 -14.12 -12.27
C GLU A 143 6.06 -14.50 -11.00
N ASN A 144 4.75 -14.21 -11.00
CA ASN A 144 3.82 -14.41 -9.88
C ASN A 144 4.19 -13.69 -8.56
N THR A 145 5.18 -12.79 -8.59
CA THR A 145 5.55 -11.93 -7.46
C THR A 145 4.97 -10.54 -7.66
N PHE A 146 4.25 -10.08 -6.66
CA PHE A 146 3.62 -8.76 -6.66
C PHE A 146 3.94 -8.04 -5.35
N GLU A 147 3.67 -6.75 -5.33
CA GLU A 147 3.80 -5.91 -4.14
C GLU A 147 2.45 -5.23 -3.87
N LEU A 148 1.91 -5.43 -2.68
CA LEU A 148 0.90 -4.53 -2.12
C LEU A 148 1.66 -3.32 -1.57
N SER A 149 1.38 -2.14 -2.09
CA SER A 149 2.09 -0.92 -1.71
C SER A 149 1.11 0.18 -1.34
N TYR A 150 1.52 1.03 -0.39
CA TYR A 150 0.84 2.26 -0.03
C TYR A 150 1.86 3.39 0.03
N TYR A 151 1.51 4.56 -0.50
CA TYR A 151 2.38 5.73 -0.50
C TYR A 151 1.69 6.97 0.06
N ILE A 152 2.41 7.69 0.93
CA ILE A 152 2.03 9.01 1.43
C ILE A 152 3.08 10.01 0.95
N ASN A 153 2.62 11.15 0.44
CA ASN A 153 3.50 12.27 0.12
C ASN A 153 4.18 12.82 1.39
N GLY A 154 5.50 12.90 1.39
CA GLY A 154 6.30 13.37 2.53
C GLY A 154 6.63 12.29 3.55
N LYS A 155 7.37 12.70 4.58
CA LYS A 155 7.77 11.84 5.71
C LYS A 155 6.73 11.93 6.82
N VAL A 156 6.14 10.79 7.19
CA VAL A 156 5.23 10.68 8.33
C VAL A 156 6.05 10.55 9.62
N ASP A 157 5.76 11.40 10.59
CA ASP A 157 6.46 11.50 11.88
C ASP A 157 5.54 11.22 13.07
N HIS A 158 4.35 10.64 12.82
CA HIS A 158 3.35 10.32 13.84
C HIS A 158 3.05 8.82 13.88
N LEU A 159 3.35 8.17 15.01
CA LEU A 159 3.09 6.74 15.24
C LEU A 159 1.63 6.36 14.99
N LYS A 160 0.68 7.22 15.37
CA LYS A 160 -0.75 6.97 15.15
C LYS A 160 -1.08 6.70 13.67
N THR A 161 -0.49 7.47 12.75
CA THR A 161 -0.68 7.27 11.31
C THR A 161 -0.04 5.95 10.87
N LEU A 162 1.19 5.67 11.29
CA LEU A 162 1.89 4.43 10.93
C LEU A 162 1.14 3.18 11.43
N ASN A 163 0.65 3.19 12.67
CA ASN A 163 -0.18 2.12 13.23
C ASN A 163 -1.51 1.95 12.48
N SER A 164 -2.12 3.06 12.05
CA SER A 164 -3.33 3.02 11.21
C SER A 164 -3.07 2.34 9.86
N LEU A 165 -1.91 2.59 9.24
CA LEU A 165 -1.50 1.93 7.99
C LEU A 165 -1.17 0.45 8.21
N ILE A 166 -0.58 0.08 9.35
CA ILE A 166 -0.35 -1.33 9.69
C ILE A 166 -1.69 -2.07 9.80
N SER A 167 -2.67 -1.49 10.50
CA SER A 167 -4.03 -2.05 10.57
C SER A 167 -4.68 -2.16 9.19
N LEU A 168 -4.52 -1.13 8.34
CA LEU A 168 -4.98 -1.15 6.96
C LEU A 168 -4.41 -2.36 6.20
N PHE A 169 -3.09 -2.58 6.28
CA PHE A 169 -2.43 -3.70 5.61
C PHE A 169 -2.87 -5.06 6.14
N LYS A 170 -3.00 -5.20 7.47
CA LYS A 170 -3.50 -6.44 8.09
C LYS A 170 -4.88 -6.80 7.57
N ILE A 171 -5.80 -5.82 7.51
CA ILE A 171 -7.16 -6.03 6.97
C ILE A 171 -7.11 -6.33 5.48
N MET A 172 -6.32 -5.60 4.68
CA MET A 172 -6.17 -5.86 3.24
C MET A 172 -5.67 -7.27 2.95
N LEU A 173 -4.63 -7.72 3.66
CA LEU A 173 -4.07 -9.07 3.50
C LEU A 173 -5.10 -10.14 3.88
N ASP A 174 -5.86 -9.91 4.95
CA ASP A 174 -6.93 -10.81 5.37
C ASP A 174 -8.05 -10.90 4.34
N GLU A 175 -8.52 -9.77 3.81
CA GLU A 175 -9.55 -9.75 2.76
C GLU A 175 -9.06 -10.45 1.49
N LEU A 176 -7.84 -10.14 1.02
CA LEU A 176 -7.24 -10.79 -0.16
C LEU A 176 -7.08 -12.30 0.05
N SER A 177 -6.70 -12.74 1.25
CA SER A 177 -6.57 -14.16 1.59
C SER A 177 -7.93 -14.85 1.68
N ASN A 178 -8.93 -14.20 2.26
CA ASN A 178 -10.29 -14.74 2.43
C ASN A 178 -10.99 -15.01 1.10
N ILE A 179 -10.70 -14.21 0.06
CA ILE A 179 -11.21 -14.44 -1.30
C ILE A 179 -10.25 -15.25 -2.19
N ASN A 180 -9.25 -15.91 -1.59
CA ASN A 180 -8.27 -16.77 -2.26
C ASN A 180 -7.50 -16.09 -3.40
N LEU A 181 -7.02 -14.86 -3.19
CA LEU A 181 -6.16 -14.18 -4.16
C LEU A 181 -4.68 -14.29 -3.83
N ILE A 182 -4.31 -14.33 -2.55
CA ILE A 182 -2.93 -14.49 -2.10
C ILE A 182 -2.73 -15.82 -1.39
N VAL A 183 -1.54 -16.39 -1.59
CA VAL A 183 -1.11 -17.60 -0.88
C VAL A 183 -0.80 -17.25 0.58
N LYS A 184 -1.21 -18.14 1.49
CA LYS A 184 -0.80 -18.10 2.89
C LYS A 184 0.59 -18.69 3.01
#